data_AF-A0A9P6QSK5-F1
#
_entry.id   AF-A0A9P6QSK5-F1
#
_cell.length_a   1.000
_cell.length_b   1.000
_cell.length_c   1.000
_cell.angle_alpha   90.00
_cell.angle_beta   90.00
_cell.angle_gamma   90.00
#
_symmetry.space_group_name_H-M   'P 1'
#
loop_
_entity.id
_entity.type
_entity.pdbx_description
1 polymer ?
#
loop_
_entity_poly.entity_id
_entity_poly.type
_entity_poly.pdbx_seq_one_letter_code
_entity_poly.pdbx_strand_id
1 'polypeptide(L)'
;MSADTKTRKSANTAFKQQRLKAWQPILTPKTVLPTFILVGILFAPIGGLLLWASDTVAEVVIDYTQCESAGPNFVPVPQDSFSTSFPGKVGSFEPPAFRAVPSVQEGLNASWTTTKCTVKFTIPETMKQPVFVYYRLSNFYQNHRRYVKSVDAKQLSGAVRTVADLSGGTCDPLAVVKEGDAQYPIYPCGLIANSVFNGKYYQWLHPN
;
A
#
# COMPACT_ATOMS: atom_id res chain seq x y z
N MET A 1 52.69 -51.68 9.81
CA MET A 1 51.86 -50.62 9.20
C MET A 1 51.20 -51.22 7.97
N SER A 2 49.95 -51.66 8.07
CA SER A 2 49.25 -52.25 6.91
C SER A 2 48.74 -51.11 6.03
N ALA A 3 49.13 -51.11 4.76
CA ALA A 3 48.77 -50.08 3.80
C ALA A 3 47.25 -50.11 3.57
N ASP A 4 46.59 -48.97 3.77
CA ASP A 4 45.17 -48.81 3.52
C ASP A 4 44.90 -48.94 2.00
N THR A 5 44.20 -50.01 1.59
CA THR A 5 44.00 -50.34 0.17
C THR A 5 43.10 -49.29 -0.48
N LYS A 6 43.73 -48.37 -1.24
CA LYS A 6 43.05 -47.25 -1.93
C LYS A 6 42.02 -47.77 -2.94
N THR A 7 40.79 -47.93 -2.48
CA THR A 7 39.67 -48.46 -3.26
C THR A 7 38.94 -47.32 -3.98
N ARG A 8 38.77 -47.44 -5.30
CA ARG A 8 38.00 -46.48 -6.13
C ARG A 8 36.48 -46.71 -6.09
N LYS A 9 36.03 -47.76 -5.41
CA LYS A 9 34.61 -48.12 -5.31
C LYS A 9 33.91 -47.20 -4.32
N SER A 10 32.80 -46.61 -4.74
CA SER A 10 31.98 -45.79 -3.86
C SER A 10 31.39 -46.63 -2.72
N ALA A 11 31.21 -46.01 -1.55
CA ALA A 11 30.62 -46.68 -0.39
C ALA A 11 29.17 -47.10 -0.68
N ASN A 12 28.83 -48.33 -0.29
CA ASN A 12 27.52 -48.95 -0.50
C ASN A 12 26.52 -48.47 0.57
N THR A 13 26.16 -47.18 0.53
CA THR A 13 25.16 -46.58 1.42
C THR A 13 23.92 -46.18 0.63
N ALA A 14 22.73 -46.23 1.26
CA ALA A 14 21.46 -45.89 0.61
C ALA A 14 21.46 -44.46 0.00
N PHE A 15 22.17 -43.52 0.64
CA PHE A 15 22.35 -42.17 0.12
C PHE A 15 23.21 -42.14 -1.14
N LYS A 16 24.42 -42.74 -1.12
CA LYS A 16 25.35 -42.73 -2.27
C LYS A 16 24.85 -43.58 -3.44
N GLN A 17 23.99 -44.57 -3.18
CA GLN A 17 23.37 -45.41 -4.21
C GLN A 17 21.99 -44.91 -4.66
N GLN A 18 21.52 -43.77 -4.15
CA GLN A 18 20.20 -43.21 -4.50
C GLN A 18 19.03 -44.19 -4.24
N ARG A 19 19.15 -44.98 -3.17
CA ARG A 19 18.13 -45.95 -2.68
C ARG A 19 17.53 -45.50 -1.36
N LEU A 20 17.46 -44.19 -1.15
CA LEU A 20 16.75 -43.64 0.00
C LEU A 20 15.27 -44.01 -0.07
N LYS A 21 14.64 -44.22 1.08
CA LYS A 21 13.20 -44.47 1.16
C LYS A 21 12.47 -43.27 0.57
N ALA A 22 11.89 -43.44 -0.61
CA ALA A 22 11.09 -42.43 -1.27
C ALA A 22 9.63 -42.87 -1.26
N TRP A 23 8.74 -41.90 -1.11
CA TRP A 23 7.32 -42.08 -1.39
C TRP A 23 7.04 -41.51 -2.77
N GLN A 24 6.46 -42.32 -3.65
CA GLN A 24 6.06 -41.90 -4.99
C GLN A 24 4.52 -41.82 -5.03
N PRO A 25 3.92 -40.62 -4.92
CA PRO A 25 2.48 -40.48 -5.00
C PRO A 25 2.01 -40.76 -6.43
N ILE A 26 1.32 -41.88 -6.62
CA ILE A 26 0.61 -42.17 -7.87
C ILE A 26 -0.77 -41.54 -7.76
N LEU A 27 -1.00 -40.48 -8.53
CA LEU A 27 -2.27 -39.74 -8.57
C LEU A 27 -3.31 -40.59 -9.33
N THR A 28 -4.07 -41.39 -8.58
CA THR A 28 -5.18 -42.18 -9.13
C THR A 28 -6.51 -41.51 -8.79
N PRO A 29 -7.58 -41.68 -9.59
CA PRO A 29 -8.89 -41.12 -9.27
C PRO A 29 -9.39 -41.49 -7.86
N LYS A 30 -9.01 -42.67 -7.37
CA LYS A 30 -9.36 -43.18 -6.03
C LYS A 30 -8.71 -42.41 -4.89
N THR A 31 -7.53 -41.83 -5.10
CA THR A 31 -6.83 -41.02 -4.09
C THR A 31 -7.11 -39.54 -4.26
N VAL A 32 -7.19 -39.07 -5.50
CA VAL A 32 -7.34 -37.65 -5.83
C VAL A 32 -8.74 -37.10 -5.53
N LEU A 33 -9.80 -37.86 -5.87
CA LEU A 33 -11.17 -37.39 -5.69
C LEU A 33 -11.54 -37.15 -4.21
N PRO A 34 -11.24 -38.06 -3.26
CA PRO A 34 -11.50 -37.81 -1.84
C PRO A 34 -10.69 -36.63 -1.28
N THR A 35 -9.44 -36.45 -1.73
CA THR A 35 -8.62 -35.30 -1.32
C THR A 35 -9.26 -33.98 -1.74
N PHE A 36 -9.78 -33.87 -2.97
CA PHE A 36 -10.47 -32.66 -3.40
C PHE A 36 -11.76 -32.41 -2.63
N ILE A 37 -12.54 -33.46 -2.30
CA ILE A 37 -13.75 -33.32 -1.50
C ILE A 37 -13.41 -32.80 -0.09
N LEU A 38 -12.36 -33.33 0.54
CA LEU A 38 -11.89 -32.86 1.85
C LEU A 38 -11.46 -31.39 1.81
N VAL A 39 -10.67 -31.01 0.81
CA VAL A 39 -10.24 -29.61 0.62
C VAL A 39 -11.46 -28.71 0.38
N GLY A 40 -12.44 -29.16 -0.39
CA GLY A 40 -13.69 -28.42 -0.64
C GLY A 40 -14.52 -28.21 0.63
N ILE A 41 -14.71 -29.26 1.43
CA ILE A 41 -15.43 -29.18 2.71
C ILE A 41 -14.70 -28.25 3.70
N LEU A 42 -13.37 -28.17 3.65
CA LEU A 42 -12.59 -27.26 4.47
C LEU A 42 -12.72 -25.80 3.98
N PHE A 43 -12.59 -25.55 2.68
CA PHE A 43 -12.55 -24.19 2.14
C PHE A 43 -13.93 -23.56 1.89
N ALA A 44 -14.98 -24.35 1.69
CA ALA A 44 -16.34 -23.83 1.54
C ALA A 44 -16.82 -23.01 2.77
N PRO A 45 -16.74 -23.49 4.03
CA PRO A 45 -17.16 -22.70 5.18
C PRO A 45 -16.25 -21.49 5.42
N ILE A 46 -14.93 -21.62 5.14
CA ILE A 46 -14.00 -20.51 5.25
C ILE A 46 -14.34 -19.42 4.22
N GLY A 47 -14.62 -19.81 2.97
CA GLY A 47 -15.05 -18.89 1.92
C GLY A 47 -16.37 -18.20 2.26
N GLY A 48 -17.34 -18.95 2.78
CA GLY A 48 -18.62 -18.38 3.25
C GLY A 48 -18.44 -17.36 4.38
N LEU A 49 -17.59 -17.68 5.36
CA LEU A 49 -17.26 -16.76 6.46
C LEU A 49 -16.57 -15.49 5.95
N LEU A 50 -15.60 -15.61 5.04
CA LEU A 50 -14.87 -14.47 4.46
C LEU A 50 -15.78 -13.58 3.62
N LEU A 51 -16.68 -14.17 2.81
CA LEU A 51 -17.66 -13.42 2.04
C LEU A 51 -18.63 -12.66 2.96
N TRP A 52 -19.17 -13.35 3.97
CA TRP A 52 -20.01 -12.69 4.97
C TRP A 52 -19.27 -11.54 5.67
N ALA A 53 -18.02 -11.73 6.07
CA ALA A 53 -17.22 -10.68 6.69
C ALA A 53 -17.00 -9.49 5.73
N SER A 54 -16.74 -9.74 4.44
CA SER A 54 -16.57 -8.71 3.41
C SER A 54 -17.84 -7.86 3.23
N ASP A 55 -19.02 -8.50 3.22
CA ASP A 55 -20.30 -7.81 3.02
C ASP A 55 -20.72 -6.96 4.24
N THR A 56 -20.11 -7.16 5.41
CA THR A 56 -20.40 -6.35 6.60
C THR A 56 -19.67 -5.00 6.63
N VAL A 57 -18.74 -4.76 5.72
CA VAL A 57 -17.91 -3.55 5.71
C VAL A 57 -18.63 -2.40 5.01
N ALA A 58 -18.78 -1.28 5.73
CA ALA A 58 -19.23 -0.01 5.17
C ALA A 58 -18.02 0.78 4.65
N GLU A 59 -18.05 1.20 3.39
CA GLU A 59 -16.97 1.93 2.71
C GLU A 59 -17.54 3.02 1.78
N VAL A 60 -16.87 4.18 1.78
CA VAL A 60 -17.12 5.27 0.84
C VAL A 60 -15.80 5.64 0.18
N VAL A 61 -15.72 5.48 -1.13
CA VAL A 61 -14.56 5.83 -1.96
C VAL A 61 -14.97 6.95 -2.90
N ILE A 62 -14.27 8.08 -2.84
CA ILE A 62 -14.53 9.24 -3.71
C ILE A 62 -13.20 9.66 -4.33
N ASP A 63 -13.14 9.64 -5.66
CA ASP A 63 -12.04 10.19 -6.44
C ASP A 63 -12.25 11.69 -6.64
N TYR A 64 -11.38 12.48 -6.03
CA TYR A 64 -11.41 13.95 -6.08
C TYR A 64 -10.34 14.53 -7.01
N THR A 65 -9.69 13.71 -7.85
CA THR A 65 -8.59 14.15 -8.74
C THR A 65 -9.00 15.33 -9.64
N GLN A 66 -10.25 15.34 -10.12
CA GLN A 66 -10.76 16.39 -11.01
C GLN A 66 -11.33 17.61 -10.25
N CYS A 67 -11.28 17.61 -8.91
CA CYS A 67 -11.92 18.66 -8.11
C CYS A 67 -11.33 20.05 -8.36
N GLU A 68 -10.04 20.16 -8.67
CA GLU A 68 -9.40 21.46 -8.96
C GLU A 68 -10.00 22.16 -10.19
N SER A 69 -10.51 21.39 -11.14
CA SER A 69 -11.21 21.92 -12.31
C SER A 69 -12.66 22.37 -12.02
N ALA A 70 -13.16 22.09 -10.82
CA ALA A 70 -14.50 22.50 -10.40
C ALA A 70 -14.56 24.00 -10.11
N GLY A 71 -15.75 24.58 -10.28
CA GLY A 71 -16.02 25.95 -9.86
C GLY A 71 -16.30 26.07 -8.35
N PRO A 72 -16.69 27.28 -7.91
CA PRO A 72 -17.08 27.54 -6.52
C PRO A 72 -18.41 26.89 -6.11
N ASN A 73 -19.21 26.46 -7.10
CA ASN A 73 -20.49 25.79 -6.88
C ASN A 73 -20.29 24.27 -6.78
N PHE A 74 -21.11 23.61 -5.96
CA PHE A 74 -21.09 22.16 -5.87
C PHE A 74 -21.56 21.54 -7.18
N VAL A 75 -20.71 20.69 -7.74
CA VAL A 75 -21.00 19.86 -8.91
C VAL A 75 -20.98 18.39 -8.52
N PRO A 76 -21.89 17.56 -9.06
CA PRO A 76 -21.92 16.14 -8.74
C PRO A 76 -20.63 15.46 -9.18
N VAL A 77 -20.13 14.53 -8.36
CA VAL A 77 -19.00 13.67 -8.73
C VAL A 77 -19.48 12.70 -9.83
N PRO A 78 -18.68 12.50 -10.90
CA PRO A 78 -19.00 11.51 -11.93
C PRO A 78 -19.24 10.11 -11.35
N GLN A 79 -20.18 9.36 -11.92
CA GLN A 79 -20.62 8.05 -11.38
C GLN A 79 -19.50 6.98 -11.33
N ASP A 80 -18.51 7.09 -12.21
CA ASP A 80 -17.33 6.24 -12.25
C ASP A 80 -16.25 6.63 -11.23
N SER A 81 -16.38 7.83 -10.67
CA SER A 81 -15.41 8.45 -9.77
C SER A 81 -15.80 8.32 -8.30
N PHE A 82 -16.86 7.59 -7.97
CA PHE A 82 -17.16 7.22 -6.58
C PHE A 82 -17.77 5.81 -6.47
N SER A 83 -17.59 5.20 -5.32
CA SER A 83 -18.18 3.91 -4.97
C SER A 83 -18.56 3.91 -3.50
N THR A 84 -19.70 3.32 -3.19
CA THR A 84 -20.22 3.21 -1.83
C THR A 84 -20.69 1.79 -1.57
N SER A 85 -20.24 1.20 -0.48
CA SER A 85 -20.70 -0.10 0.01
C SER A 85 -21.23 0.09 1.42
N PHE A 86 -22.47 -0.31 1.70
CA PHE A 86 -23.02 -0.29 3.06
C PHE A 86 -23.77 -1.60 3.32
N PRO A 87 -23.67 -2.15 4.54
CA PRO A 87 -24.27 -3.43 4.89
C PRO A 87 -25.79 -3.32 5.03
N GLY A 88 -26.55 -3.62 3.97
CA GLY A 88 -28.01 -3.73 4.05
C GLY A 88 -28.74 -3.13 2.85
N LYS A 89 -30.05 -2.89 3.00
CA LYS A 89 -30.84 -2.19 1.99
C LYS A 89 -30.69 -0.69 2.21
N VAL A 90 -29.77 -0.09 1.46
CA VAL A 90 -29.61 1.37 1.42
C VAL A 90 -30.71 1.95 0.54
N GLY A 91 -31.44 2.94 1.06
CA GLY A 91 -32.37 3.73 0.26
C GLY A 91 -31.63 4.58 -0.79
N SER A 92 -32.37 5.28 -1.65
CA SER A 92 -31.76 6.30 -2.52
C SER A 92 -31.15 7.41 -1.66
N PHE A 93 -29.88 7.74 -1.88
CA PHE A 93 -29.19 8.84 -1.21
C PHE A 93 -28.63 9.84 -2.23
N GLU A 94 -28.38 11.08 -1.80
CA GLU A 94 -27.79 12.10 -2.66
C GLU A 94 -26.37 11.70 -3.07
N PRO A 95 -26.04 11.72 -4.39
CA PRO A 95 -24.69 11.42 -4.84
C PRO A 95 -23.69 12.45 -4.30
N PRO A 96 -22.42 12.06 -4.13
CA PRO A 96 -21.41 13.00 -3.66
C PRO A 96 -21.23 14.15 -4.66
N ALA A 97 -20.86 15.31 -4.14
CA ALA A 97 -20.57 16.51 -4.92
C ALA A 97 -19.28 17.17 -4.42
N PHE A 98 -18.52 17.78 -5.31
CA PHE A 98 -17.35 18.57 -4.92
C PHE A 98 -17.43 20.01 -5.41
N ARG A 99 -16.66 20.89 -4.79
CA ARG A 99 -16.39 22.23 -5.27
C ARG A 99 -14.95 22.61 -4.98
N ALA A 100 -14.40 23.51 -5.78
CA ALA A 100 -13.09 24.09 -5.57
C ALA A 100 -13.21 25.59 -5.33
N VAL A 101 -12.60 26.05 -4.24
CA VAL A 101 -12.58 27.46 -3.86
C VAL A 101 -11.12 27.89 -3.69
N PRO A 102 -10.70 29.03 -4.26
CA PRO A 102 -9.39 29.60 -3.97
C PRO A 102 -9.21 29.81 -2.46
N SER A 103 -8.03 29.47 -1.97
CA SER A 103 -7.66 29.59 -0.57
C SER A 103 -6.21 30.03 -0.48
N VAL A 104 -5.80 30.49 0.70
CA VAL A 104 -4.42 30.89 0.97
C VAL A 104 -3.93 29.98 2.08
N GLN A 105 -2.79 29.33 1.87
CA GLN A 105 -2.07 28.70 2.96
C GLN A 105 -0.94 29.61 3.43
N GLU A 106 -0.80 29.66 4.74
CA GLU A 106 0.25 30.40 5.42
C GLU A 106 1.30 29.43 5.95
N GLY A 107 2.56 29.80 5.77
CA GLY A 107 3.72 29.14 6.35
C GLY A 107 4.56 30.13 7.15
N LEU A 108 5.74 29.68 7.58
CA LEU A 108 6.70 30.53 8.28
C LEU A 108 7.23 31.60 7.30
N ASN A 109 6.69 32.82 7.37
CA ASN A 109 7.07 34.00 6.57
C ASN A 109 6.69 33.97 5.07
N ALA A 110 5.76 33.11 4.66
CA ALA A 110 5.28 33.07 3.28
C ALA A 110 3.80 32.67 3.21
N SER A 111 3.08 33.24 2.25
CA SER A 111 1.71 32.84 1.90
C SER A 111 1.69 32.42 0.44
N TRP A 112 1.02 31.31 0.14
CA TRP A 112 0.81 30.85 -1.24
C TRP A 112 -0.67 30.61 -1.50
N THR A 113 -1.08 30.91 -2.73
CA THR A 113 -2.42 30.60 -3.21
C THR A 113 -2.53 29.09 -3.44
N THR A 114 -3.62 28.51 -2.99
CA THR A 114 -3.96 27.10 -3.18
C THR A 114 -5.43 26.97 -3.55
N THR A 115 -5.81 25.81 -4.05
CA THR A 115 -7.22 25.45 -4.23
C THR A 115 -7.67 24.56 -3.08
N LYS A 116 -8.76 24.91 -2.40
CA LYS A 116 -9.40 24.05 -1.40
C LYS A 116 -10.54 23.28 -2.05
N CYS A 117 -10.38 21.96 -2.13
CA CYS A 117 -11.45 21.06 -2.54
C CYS A 117 -12.36 20.73 -1.34
N THR A 118 -13.66 20.98 -1.47
CA THR A 118 -14.66 20.54 -0.48
C THR A 118 -15.51 19.45 -1.10
N VAL A 119 -15.49 18.24 -0.52
CA VAL A 119 -16.33 17.11 -0.93
C VAL A 119 -17.49 16.98 0.05
N LYS A 120 -18.72 17.04 -0.47
CA LYS A 120 -19.96 16.76 0.25
C LYS A 120 -20.40 15.35 -0.12
N PHE A 121 -20.65 14.49 0.87
CA PHE A 121 -21.15 13.14 0.67
C PHE A 121 -22.08 12.76 1.82
N THR A 122 -22.94 11.77 1.56
CA THR A 122 -23.95 11.32 2.52
C THR A 122 -23.58 9.93 3.02
N ILE A 123 -23.69 9.73 4.33
CA ILE A 123 -23.55 8.42 4.97
C ILE A 123 -24.98 7.96 5.34
N PRO A 124 -25.61 7.08 4.54
CA PRO A 124 -27.01 6.69 4.73
C PRO A 124 -27.22 5.74 5.91
N GLU A 125 -26.18 5.05 6.36
CA GLU A 125 -26.22 4.12 7.49
C GLU A 125 -25.07 4.38 8.45
N THR A 126 -25.32 4.21 9.75
CA THR A 126 -24.30 4.40 10.78
C THR A 126 -23.13 3.44 10.60
N MET A 127 -21.94 3.98 10.34
CA MET A 127 -20.70 3.21 10.32
C MET A 127 -20.34 2.78 11.74
N LYS A 128 -20.10 1.47 11.93
CA LYS A 128 -19.65 0.93 13.23
C LYS A 128 -18.24 1.42 13.52
N GLN A 129 -17.99 1.82 14.76
CA GLN A 129 -16.65 2.17 15.23
C GLN A 129 -15.69 0.97 15.17
N PRO A 130 -14.39 1.17 14.93
CA PRO A 130 -13.71 2.44 14.59
C PRO A 130 -13.88 2.84 13.12
N VAL A 131 -13.94 4.15 12.87
CA VAL A 131 -14.01 4.72 11.50
C VAL A 131 -12.62 5.18 11.09
N PHE A 132 -12.18 4.76 9.90
CA PHE A 132 -10.89 5.12 9.33
C PHE A 132 -11.06 5.99 8.09
N VAL A 133 -10.13 6.91 7.89
CA VAL A 133 -10.03 7.73 6.68
C VAL A 133 -8.69 7.45 6.03
N TYR A 134 -8.72 7.00 4.78
CA TYR A 134 -7.54 6.73 3.98
C TYR A 134 -7.53 7.61 2.74
N TYR A 135 -6.34 7.94 2.26
CA TYR A 135 -6.15 8.47 0.92
C TYR A 135 -5.66 7.35 0.00
N ARG A 136 -6.09 7.38 -1.26
CA ARG A 136 -5.72 6.39 -2.27
C ARG A 136 -5.01 7.08 -3.41
N LEU A 137 -3.82 6.60 -3.75
CA LEU A 137 -3.05 7.04 -4.92
C LEU A 137 -3.01 5.90 -5.93
N SER A 138 -3.55 6.14 -7.13
CA SER A 138 -3.39 5.26 -8.29
C SER A 138 -2.19 5.71 -9.11
N ASN A 139 -1.59 4.79 -9.89
CA ASN A 139 -0.45 5.08 -10.77
C ASN A 139 0.77 5.71 -10.07
N PHE A 140 0.94 5.47 -8.77
CA PHE A 140 2.10 5.91 -7.99
C PHE A 140 2.97 4.71 -7.58
N TYR A 141 4.11 4.56 -8.24
CA TYR A 141 4.94 3.33 -8.19
C TYR A 141 5.92 3.30 -7.02
N GLN A 142 5.40 3.23 -5.79
CA GLN A 142 6.22 3.12 -4.58
C GLN A 142 7.07 1.84 -4.54
N ASN A 143 6.68 0.81 -5.27
CA ASN A 143 7.38 -0.47 -5.35
C ASN A 143 8.59 -0.47 -6.30
N HIS A 144 8.87 0.63 -6.99
CA HIS A 144 10.02 0.69 -7.90
C HIS A 144 11.33 0.46 -7.13
N ARG A 145 12.20 -0.44 -7.63
CA ARG A 145 13.43 -0.89 -6.93
C ARG A 145 14.29 0.26 -6.39
N ARG A 146 14.44 1.35 -7.16
CA ARG A 146 15.20 2.54 -6.73
C ARG A 146 14.44 3.35 -5.67
N TYR A 147 13.12 3.47 -5.80
CA TYR A 147 12.28 4.24 -4.87
C TYR A 147 12.32 3.63 -3.46
N VAL A 148 12.06 2.31 -3.35
CA VAL A 148 12.05 1.57 -2.07
C VAL A 148 13.39 1.69 -1.33
N LYS A 149 14.50 1.76 -2.07
CA LYS A 149 15.83 1.87 -1.48
C LYS A 149 16.22 3.30 -1.12
N SER A 150 15.51 4.31 -1.61
CA SER A 150 15.94 5.70 -1.52
C SER A 150 15.55 6.34 -0.19
N VAL A 151 16.27 5.92 0.85
CA VAL A 151 16.13 6.35 2.25
C VAL A 151 17.44 6.06 3.00
N ASP A 152 17.75 6.88 4.01
CA ASP A 152 18.85 6.62 4.95
C ASP A 152 18.29 6.34 6.35
N ALA A 153 18.40 5.08 6.81
CA ALA A 153 17.84 4.67 8.08
C ALA A 153 18.54 5.33 9.29
N LYS A 154 19.83 5.64 9.17
CA LYS A 154 20.60 6.29 10.25
C LYS A 154 20.11 7.72 10.45
N GLN A 155 19.88 8.46 9.37
CA GLN A 155 19.30 9.79 9.38
C GLN A 155 17.90 9.77 10.02
N LEU A 156 17.04 8.83 9.62
CA LEU A 156 15.69 8.70 10.21
C LEU A 156 15.71 8.30 11.69
N SER A 157 16.77 7.63 12.15
CA SER A 157 16.99 7.34 13.58
C SER A 157 17.58 8.52 14.37
N GLY A 158 17.81 9.68 13.71
CA GLY A 158 18.32 10.90 14.34
C GLY A 158 19.84 11.08 14.30
N ALA A 159 20.58 10.18 13.65
CA ALA A 159 22.02 10.34 13.51
C ALA A 159 22.35 11.47 12.51
N VAL A 160 23.29 12.33 12.90
CA VAL A 160 23.82 13.39 12.01
C VAL A 160 24.60 12.72 10.88
N ARG A 161 24.24 13.04 9.62
CA ARG A 161 24.92 12.53 8.41
C ARG A 161 25.57 13.70 7.67
N THR A 162 26.82 13.53 7.26
CA THR A 162 27.56 14.51 6.46
C THR A 162 27.29 14.35 4.96
N VAL A 163 27.84 15.24 4.12
CA VAL A 163 27.79 15.08 2.65
C VAL A 163 28.47 13.79 2.20
N ALA A 164 29.64 13.48 2.76
CA ALA A 164 30.40 12.26 2.42
C ALA A 164 29.67 10.97 2.81
N ASP A 165 28.85 11.06 3.85
CA ASP A 165 28.04 9.96 4.37
C ASP A 165 26.85 9.58 3.49
N LEU A 166 26.31 10.54 2.74
CA LEU A 166 25.10 10.39 1.92
C LEU A 166 25.39 10.31 0.42
N SER A 167 26.48 10.95 -0.04
CA SER A 167 26.86 10.99 -1.45
C SER A 167 27.19 9.60 -2.00
N GLY A 168 26.59 9.22 -3.13
CA GLY A 168 26.81 7.89 -3.73
C GLY A 168 26.07 6.76 -2.98
N GLY A 169 25.23 7.11 -2.01
CA GLY A 169 24.54 6.18 -1.13
C GLY A 169 23.17 5.76 -1.65
N THR A 170 22.35 5.26 -0.73
CA THR A 170 20.99 4.79 -1.04
C THR A 170 20.04 5.95 -1.38
N CYS A 171 20.28 7.14 -0.83
CA CYS A 171 19.46 8.34 -1.03
C CYS A 171 19.60 9.01 -2.40
N ASP A 172 20.49 8.55 -3.29
CA ASP A 172 20.65 9.13 -4.62
C ASP A 172 19.35 9.04 -5.45
N PRO A 173 18.99 10.09 -6.21
CA PRO A 173 19.77 11.31 -6.46
C PRO A 173 19.56 12.43 -5.41
N LEU A 174 18.69 12.23 -4.42
CA LEU A 174 18.28 13.26 -3.45
C LEU A 174 19.04 13.14 -2.13
N ALA A 175 20.35 12.98 -2.21
CA ALA A 175 21.23 12.88 -1.05
C ALA A 175 21.81 14.25 -0.64
N VAL A 176 22.17 15.09 -1.62
CA VAL A 176 22.92 16.33 -1.41
C VAL A 176 22.39 17.43 -2.34
N VAL A 177 22.40 18.67 -1.85
CA VAL A 177 22.09 19.87 -2.63
C VAL A 177 23.32 20.78 -2.69
N LYS A 178 23.51 21.47 -3.82
CA LYS A 178 24.58 22.45 -4.00
C LYS A 178 23.99 23.85 -3.93
N GLU A 179 24.52 24.70 -3.07
CA GLU A 179 24.20 26.13 -3.03
C GLU A 179 25.52 26.91 -3.14
N GLY A 180 25.74 27.53 -4.31
CA GLY A 180 27.03 28.13 -4.65
C GLY A 180 28.16 27.09 -4.67
N ASP A 181 29.26 27.39 -3.98
CA ASP A 181 30.43 26.49 -3.85
C ASP A 181 30.27 25.47 -2.71
N ALA A 182 29.23 25.59 -1.88
CA ALA A 182 28.99 24.70 -0.75
C ALA A 182 28.03 23.55 -1.09
N GLN A 183 28.26 22.39 -0.46
CA GLN A 183 27.37 21.23 -0.54
C GLN A 183 26.73 20.98 0.83
N TYR A 184 25.43 20.71 0.83
CA TYR A 184 24.67 20.44 2.04
C TYR A 184 23.96 19.08 1.94
N PRO A 185 23.95 18.27 3.02
CA PRO A 185 23.17 17.04 3.06
C PRO A 185 21.67 17.36 3.14
N ILE A 186 20.86 16.70 2.32
CA ILE A 186 19.39 16.88 2.36
C ILE A 186 18.83 16.13 3.58
N TYR A 187 17.97 16.79 4.36
CA TYR A 187 17.26 16.18 5.49
C TYR A 187 15.76 16.45 5.41
N PRO A 188 14.90 15.41 5.41
CA PRO A 188 15.20 13.99 5.16
C PRO A 188 15.61 13.71 3.69
N CYS A 189 16.58 12.82 3.45
CA CYS A 189 17.06 12.47 2.11
C CYS A 189 16.24 11.37 1.43
N GLY A 190 16.36 11.30 0.09
CA GLY A 190 15.84 10.21 -0.72
C GLY A 190 14.45 10.44 -1.33
N LEU A 191 14.11 9.58 -2.29
CA LEU A 191 12.88 9.70 -3.10
C LEU A 191 11.62 9.56 -2.25
N ILE A 192 11.62 8.66 -1.25
CA ILE A 192 10.44 8.41 -0.41
C ILE A 192 10.05 9.68 0.36
N ALA A 193 11.04 10.31 0.99
CA ALA A 193 10.83 11.50 1.80
C ALA A 193 10.47 12.73 0.94
N ASN A 194 11.05 12.83 -0.26
CA ASN A 194 10.78 13.93 -1.17
C ASN A 194 9.37 13.91 -1.77
N SER A 195 8.78 12.72 -1.98
CA SER A 195 7.44 12.57 -2.54
C SER A 195 6.40 12.16 -1.50
N VAL A 196 6.54 12.62 -0.26
CA VAL A 196 5.50 12.47 0.75
C VAL A 196 4.24 13.20 0.27
N PHE A 197 3.10 12.53 0.41
CA PHE A 197 1.81 13.11 0.08
C PHE A 197 1.55 14.36 0.94
N ASN A 198 1.29 15.50 0.28
CA ASN A 198 1.17 16.80 0.92
C ASN A 198 -0.28 17.32 1.03
N GLY A 199 -1.26 16.53 0.60
CA GLY A 199 -2.67 16.91 0.73
C GLY A 199 -3.09 16.98 2.20
N LYS A 200 -3.62 18.14 2.58
CA LYS A 200 -4.16 18.36 3.93
C LYS A 200 -5.67 18.14 3.91
N TYR A 201 -6.15 17.24 4.76
CA TYR A 201 -7.57 16.97 4.91
C TYR A 201 -8.12 17.58 6.18
N TYR A 202 -9.31 18.15 6.09
CA TYR A 202 -10.08 18.61 7.24
C TYR A 202 -11.45 17.94 7.15
N GLN A 203 -11.79 17.16 8.18
CA GLN A 203 -13.08 16.47 8.24
C GLN A 203 -14.04 17.26 9.12
N TRP A 204 -15.23 17.53 8.58
CA TRP A 204 -16.36 18.11 9.31
C TRP A 204 -17.56 17.19 9.12
N LEU A 205 -17.97 16.51 10.20
CA LEU A 205 -19.16 15.67 10.22
C LEU A 205 -20.31 16.47 10.83
N HIS A 206 -21.30 16.79 10.01
CA HIS A 206 -22.54 17.37 10.50
C HIS A 206 -23.52 16.24 10.82
N PRO A 207 -24.08 16.17 12.05
CA PRO A 207 -25.27 15.37 12.27
C PRO A 207 -26.42 15.98 11.45
N ASN A 208 -27.16 15.13 10.75
CA ASN A 208 -28.44 15.51 10.14
C ASN A 208 -29.51 15.77 11.21
#